data_AF-A0A6G3TYU6-F1
#
_entry.id   AF-A0A6G3TYU6-F1
#
_cell.length_a   1.000
_cell.length_b   1.000
_cell.length_c   1.000
_cell.angle_alpha   90.00
_cell.angle_beta   90.00
_cell.angle_gamma   90.00
#
_symmetry.space_group_name_H-M   'P 1'
#
loop_
_entity.id
_entity.type
_entity.pdbx_description
1 polymer ?
#
loop_
_entity_poly.entity_id
_entity_poly.type
_entity_poly.pdbx_seq_one_letter_code
_entity_poly.pdbx_strand_id
1 'polypeptide(L)'
;MTTSPLPERAGRRCHTMLNVLHSTHYFSPDLERELAAVGVEDSRAAYFAVRAAAMGPVSAAVVTATFFNFRPELVARHVPAVWETAAPAVVLAARTRAVDATLRRLLGEEVTAAAEVA
;
A
#
# COMPACT_ATOMS: atom_id res chain seq x y z
N MET A 1 18.82 -21.10 7.57
CA MET A 1 18.77 -19.67 7.91
C MET A 1 19.53 -18.92 6.83
N THR A 2 18.85 -18.17 5.96
CA THR A 2 19.52 -17.32 4.97
C THR A 2 20.04 -16.08 5.67
N THR A 3 21.36 -16.02 5.87
CA THR A 3 22.05 -14.81 6.30
C THR A 3 21.92 -13.76 5.21
N SER A 4 21.23 -12.67 5.51
CA SER A 4 21.12 -11.53 4.60
C SER A 4 22.52 -10.96 4.31
N PRO A 5 22.85 -10.60 3.05
CA PRO A 5 24.12 -9.95 2.73
C PRO A 5 24.22 -8.52 3.28
N LEU A 6 23.14 -8.00 3.87
CA LEU A 6 23.09 -6.65 4.41
C LEU A 6 23.77 -6.58 5.79
N PRO A 7 24.41 -5.44 6.14
CA PRO A 7 24.94 -5.21 7.47
C PRO A 7 23.90 -5.42 8.58
N GLU A 8 24.34 -5.75 9.78
CA GLU A 8 23.45 -5.86 10.94
C GLU A 8 22.62 -4.57 11.08
N ARG A 9 21.30 -4.72 11.27
CA ARG A 9 20.34 -3.60 11.41
C ARG A 9 20.15 -2.72 10.18
N ALA A 10 20.58 -3.13 8.98
CA ALA A 10 20.38 -2.36 7.75
C ALA A 10 18.91 -1.91 7.55
N GLY A 11 17.93 -2.78 7.80
CA GLY A 11 16.51 -2.41 7.71
C GLY A 11 16.12 -1.26 8.63
N ARG A 12 16.67 -1.20 9.85
CA ARG A 12 16.41 -0.10 10.81
C ARG A 12 17.06 1.21 10.34
N ARG A 13 18.27 1.12 9.80
CA ARG A 13 19.03 2.29 9.30
C ARG A 13 18.38 2.90 8.06
N CYS A 14 17.88 2.07 7.14
CA CYS A 14 17.27 2.51 5.90
C CYS A 14 15.78 2.84 6.04
N HIS A 15 15.13 2.46 7.15
CA HIS A 15 13.68 2.60 7.34
C HIS A 15 13.19 4.01 7.06
N THR A 16 13.77 5.04 7.68
CA THR A 16 13.30 6.42 7.54
C THR A 16 13.31 6.87 6.07
N MET A 17 14.39 6.57 5.34
CA MET A 17 14.52 6.94 3.93
C MET A 17 13.52 6.19 3.05
N LEU A 18 13.42 4.87 3.23
CA LEU A 18 12.49 4.04 2.46
C LEU A 18 11.03 4.36 2.80
N ASN A 19 10.76 4.79 4.03
CA ASN A 19 9.41 5.12 4.47
C ASN A 19 8.85 6.35 3.74
N VAL A 20 9.68 7.28 3.28
CA VAL A 20 9.23 8.41 2.46
C VAL A 20 8.65 7.91 1.13
N LEU A 21 9.35 7.00 0.46
CA LEU A 21 8.85 6.39 -0.79
C LEU A 21 7.59 5.55 -0.51
N HIS A 22 7.64 4.72 0.54
CA HIS A 22 6.52 3.85 0.90
C HIS A 22 5.27 4.63 1.33
N SER A 23 5.39 5.66 2.16
CA SER A 23 4.23 6.32 2.77
C SER A 23 3.48 7.22 1.80
N THR A 24 4.20 7.82 0.84
CA THR A 24 3.63 8.80 -0.11
C THR A 24 2.42 8.26 -0.86
N HIS A 25 2.43 7.00 -1.31
CA HIS A 25 1.32 6.45 -2.09
C HIS A 25 0.00 6.40 -1.32
N TYR A 26 -0.01 6.26 0.01
CA TYR A 26 -1.25 6.23 0.80
C TYR A 26 -2.05 7.53 0.74
N PHE A 27 -1.38 8.63 0.41
CA PHE A 27 -1.97 9.98 0.36
C PHE A 27 -1.95 10.57 -1.05
N SER A 28 -1.61 9.74 -2.05
CA SER A 28 -1.53 10.18 -3.43
C SER A 28 -2.92 10.18 -4.06
N PRO A 29 -3.29 11.21 -4.85
CA PRO A 29 -4.51 11.17 -5.65
C PRO A 29 -4.49 10.02 -6.68
N ASP A 30 -3.30 9.54 -7.03
CA ASP A 30 -3.11 8.39 -7.91
C ASP A 30 -3.64 7.10 -7.28
N LEU A 31 -3.61 6.98 -5.95
CA LEU A 31 -4.19 5.84 -5.24
C LEU A 31 -5.71 5.85 -5.32
N GLU A 32 -6.33 6.99 -5.03
CA GLU A 32 -7.79 7.13 -5.08
C GLU A 32 -8.31 6.80 -6.49
N ARG A 33 -7.65 7.31 -7.53
CA ARG A 33 -8.00 7.02 -8.93
C ARG A 33 -7.91 5.53 -9.26
N GLU A 34 -6.80 4.87 -8.92
CA GLU A 34 -6.60 3.45 -9.26
C GLU A 34 -7.53 2.52 -8.48
N LEU A 35 -7.89 2.89 -7.24
CA LEU A 35 -8.80 2.10 -6.41
C LEU A 35 -10.27 2.32 -6.80
N ALA A 36 -10.65 3.55 -7.16
CA ALA A 36 -11.97 3.83 -7.72
C ALA A 36 -12.21 3.05 -9.01
N ALA A 37 -11.19 2.90 -9.87
CA ALA A 37 -11.27 2.11 -11.10
C ALA A 37 -11.55 0.61 -10.87
N VAL A 38 -11.35 0.11 -9.64
CA VAL A 38 -11.69 -1.26 -9.24
C VAL A 38 -12.88 -1.31 -8.26
N GLY A 39 -13.65 -0.23 -8.17
CA GLY A 39 -14.89 -0.12 -7.39
C GLY A 39 -14.73 0.33 -5.93
N VAL A 40 -13.51 0.65 -5.48
CA VAL A 40 -13.25 1.14 -4.11
C VAL A 40 -13.13 2.66 -4.13
N GLU A 41 -14.27 3.35 -4.07
CA GLU A 41 -14.35 4.81 -4.23
C GLU A 41 -14.08 5.61 -2.95
N ASP A 42 -14.36 5.04 -1.77
CA ASP A 42 -14.10 5.72 -0.49
C ASP A 42 -12.60 5.68 -0.14
N SER A 43 -11.99 6.84 0.09
CA SER A 43 -10.55 6.94 0.36
C SER A 43 -10.09 6.16 1.61
N ARG A 44 -10.94 6.03 2.65
CA ARG A 44 -10.60 5.24 3.85
C ARG A 44 -10.68 3.74 3.54
N ALA A 45 -11.67 3.32 2.75
CA ALA A 45 -11.75 1.96 2.24
C ALA A 45 -10.53 1.62 1.39
N ALA A 46 -10.12 2.52 0.47
CA ALA A 46 -8.92 2.37 -0.36
C ALA A 46 -7.66 2.20 0.50
N TYR A 47 -7.49 3.00 1.56
CA TYR A 47 -6.39 2.87 2.51
C TYR A 47 -6.33 1.48 3.16
N PHE A 48 -7.45 1.00 3.71
CA PHE A 48 -7.50 -0.32 4.33
C PHE A 48 -7.27 -1.43 3.30
N ALA A 49 -7.82 -1.29 2.10
CA ALA A 49 -7.65 -2.24 1.00
C ALA A 49 -6.17 -2.44 0.68
N VAL A 50 -5.45 -1.37 0.31
CA VAL A 50 -4.05 -1.50 -0.13
C VAL A 50 -3.10 -1.89 0.99
N ARG A 51 -3.42 -1.54 2.23
CA ARG A 51 -2.62 -1.93 3.39
C ARG A 51 -2.81 -3.39 3.77
N ALA A 52 -4.04 -3.91 3.66
CA ALA A 52 -4.39 -5.26 4.09
C ALA A 52 -4.26 -6.32 2.99
N ALA A 53 -4.30 -5.94 1.71
CA ALA A 53 -4.37 -6.90 0.60
C ALA A 53 -3.22 -7.94 0.56
N ALA A 54 -2.03 -7.58 1.05
CA ALA A 54 -0.90 -8.53 1.14
C ALA A 54 -1.15 -9.69 2.12
N MET A 55 -2.09 -9.53 3.07
CA MET A 55 -2.51 -10.59 3.98
C MET A 55 -3.56 -11.54 3.37
N GLY A 56 -4.06 -11.25 2.16
CA GLY A 56 -5.19 -11.94 1.55
C GLY A 56 -6.55 -11.39 2.02
N PRO A 57 -7.67 -12.09 1.74
CA PRO A 57 -9.03 -11.64 2.07
C PRO A 57 -9.36 -11.93 3.54
N VAL A 58 -8.55 -11.38 4.44
CA VAL A 58 -8.67 -11.61 5.89
C VAL A 58 -9.81 -10.79 6.51
N SER A 59 -10.35 -11.27 7.61
CA SER A 59 -11.47 -10.61 8.31
C SER A 59 -11.08 -9.26 8.91
N ALA A 60 -12.08 -8.43 9.17
CA ALA A 60 -11.89 -7.15 9.87
C ALA A 60 -11.24 -7.32 11.25
N ALA A 61 -11.46 -8.45 11.94
CA ALA A 61 -10.81 -8.75 13.22
C ALA A 61 -9.30 -8.96 13.07
N VAL A 62 -8.87 -9.70 12.05
CA VAL A 62 -7.43 -9.87 11.73
C VAL A 62 -6.82 -8.52 11.37
N VAL A 63 -7.48 -7.74 10.52
CA VAL A 63 -7.00 -6.39 10.15
C VAL A 63 -6.89 -5.49 11.38
N THR A 64 -7.88 -5.51 12.28
CA THR A 64 -7.85 -4.72 13.52
C THR A 64 -6.70 -5.13 14.43
N ALA A 65 -6.48 -6.43 14.61
CA ALA A 65 -5.37 -6.94 15.42
C ALA A 65 -4.00 -6.55 14.84
N THR A 66 -3.82 -6.65 13.51
CA THR A 66 -2.58 -6.26 12.84
C THR A 66 -2.39 -4.74 12.86
N PHE A 67 -3.46 -3.96 12.68
CA PHE A 67 -3.45 -2.50 12.65
C PHE A 67 -3.93 -1.92 13.98
N PHE A 68 -3.40 -2.43 15.09
CA PHE A 68 -3.85 -2.18 16.48
C PHE A 68 -4.07 -0.71 16.90
N ASN A 69 -3.64 0.27 16.10
CA ASN A 69 -3.83 1.69 16.32
C ASN A 69 -5.17 2.24 15.77
N PHE A 70 -5.91 1.47 14.97
CA PHE A 70 -7.20 1.89 14.41
C PHE A 70 -8.37 1.52 15.31
N ARG A 71 -9.40 2.37 15.31
CA ARG A 71 -10.69 2.05 15.95
C ARG A 71 -11.30 0.81 15.28
N PRO A 72 -11.64 -0.26 16.04
CA PRO A 72 -12.21 -1.49 15.49
C PRO A 72 -13.47 -1.24 14.64
N GLU A 73 -14.34 -0.32 15.09
CA GLU A 73 -15.57 0.02 14.36
C GLU A 73 -15.30 0.59 12.96
N LEU A 74 -14.21 1.35 12.81
CA LEU A 74 -13.84 1.92 11.52
C LEU A 74 -13.36 0.84 10.56
N VAL A 75 -12.57 -0.12 11.06
CA VAL A 75 -12.10 -1.26 10.26
C VAL A 75 -13.28 -2.13 9.83
N ALA A 76 -14.17 -2.46 10.78
CA ALA A 76 -15.36 -3.28 10.53
C ALA A 76 -16.32 -2.66 9.50
N ARG A 77 -16.38 -1.33 9.43
CA ARG A 77 -17.18 -0.61 8.43
C ARG A 77 -16.69 -0.80 7.00
N HIS A 78 -15.38 -0.89 6.77
CA HIS A 78 -14.81 -0.84 5.43
C HIS A 78 -14.31 -2.20 4.91
N VAL A 79 -13.58 -2.96 5.73
CA VAL A 79 -12.85 -4.15 5.26
C VAL A 79 -13.75 -5.21 4.62
N PRO A 80 -14.92 -5.58 5.19
CA PRO A 80 -15.78 -6.58 4.56
C PRO A 80 -16.23 -6.15 3.16
N ALA A 81 -16.69 -4.91 3.00
CA ALA A 81 -17.16 -4.39 1.72
C ALA A 81 -16.04 -4.36 0.66
N VAL A 82 -14.81 -4.04 1.05
CA VAL A 82 -13.66 -4.04 0.13
C VAL A 82 -13.46 -5.42 -0.51
N TRP A 83 -13.60 -6.51 0.25
CA TRP A 83 -13.38 -7.87 -0.27
C TRP A 83 -14.54 -8.39 -1.12
N GLU A 84 -15.75 -7.89 -0.92
CA GLU A 84 -16.86 -8.12 -1.84
C GLU A 84 -16.69 -7.37 -3.17
N THR A 85 -16.04 -6.19 -3.13
CA THR A 85 -15.80 -5.35 -4.31
C THR A 85 -14.60 -5.83 -5.13
N ALA A 86 -13.46 -6.11 -4.50
CA ALA A 86 -12.21 -6.39 -5.20
C ALA A 86 -11.38 -7.46 -4.49
N ALA A 87 -10.93 -8.45 -5.27
CA ALA A 87 -10.00 -9.46 -4.77
C ALA A 87 -8.65 -8.83 -4.36
N PRO A 88 -7.95 -9.34 -3.33
CA PRO A 88 -6.68 -8.78 -2.88
C PRO A 88 -5.62 -8.63 -3.98
N ALA A 89 -5.55 -9.56 -4.93
CA ALA A 89 -4.63 -9.49 -6.06
C ALA A 89 -4.92 -8.29 -6.99
N VAL A 90 -6.21 -7.96 -7.20
CA VAL A 90 -6.64 -6.78 -7.98
C VAL A 90 -6.24 -5.49 -7.25
N VAL A 91 -6.45 -5.45 -5.93
CA VAL A 91 -6.03 -4.33 -5.08
C VAL A 91 -4.51 -4.13 -5.10
N LEU A 92 -3.73 -5.21 -5.03
CA LEU A 92 -2.26 -5.14 -5.12
C LEU A 92 -1.80 -4.64 -6.50
N ALA A 93 -2.43 -5.10 -7.59
CA ALA A 93 -2.13 -4.60 -8.93
C ALA A 93 -2.44 -3.10 -9.07
N ALA A 94 -3.60 -2.65 -8.55
CA ALA A 94 -3.97 -1.23 -8.52
C ALA A 94 -2.99 -0.40 -7.69
N ARG A 95 -2.57 -0.92 -6.53
CA ARG A 95 -1.53 -0.30 -5.69
C ARG A 95 -0.22 -0.13 -6.45
N THR A 96 0.24 -1.13 -7.20
CA THR A 96 1.47 -1.01 -7.99
C THR A 96 1.38 0.08 -9.04
N ARG A 97 0.25 0.18 -9.77
CA ARG A 97 0.01 1.27 -10.73
C ARG A 97 -0.03 2.64 -10.05
N ALA A 98 -0.68 2.74 -8.89
CA ALA A 98 -0.73 3.97 -8.12
C ALA A 98 0.67 4.42 -7.67
N VAL A 99 1.51 3.48 -7.21
CA VAL A 99 2.90 3.76 -6.84
C VAL A 99 3.71 4.23 -8.05
N ASP A 100 3.64 3.53 -9.19
CA ASP A 100 4.33 3.91 -10.42
C ASP A 100 3.94 5.33 -10.87
N ALA A 101 2.64 5.61 -11.00
CA ALA A 101 2.14 6.93 -11.37
C ALA A 101 2.57 8.03 -10.37
N THR A 102 2.50 7.75 -9.07
CA THR A 102 2.89 8.70 -8.01
C THR A 102 4.38 9.04 -8.11
N LEU A 103 5.24 8.02 -8.24
CA LEU A 103 6.68 8.21 -8.24
C LEU A 103 7.18 8.88 -9.53
N ARG A 104 6.65 8.49 -10.70
CA ARG A 104 6.95 9.19 -11.97
C ARG A 104 6.56 10.66 -11.93
N ARG A 105 5.38 10.98 -11.40
CA ARG A 105 4.91 12.36 -11.27
C ARG A 105 5.77 13.20 -10.33
N LEU A 106 6.27 12.62 -9.25
CA LEU A 106 7.04 13.33 -8.22
C LEU A 106 8.53 13.44 -8.53
N LEU A 107 9.13 12.39 -9.12
CA LEU A 107 10.56 12.32 -9.41
C LEU A 107 10.90 12.76 -10.83
N GLY A 108 9.94 12.70 -11.75
CA GLY A 108 10.13 12.96 -13.17
C GLY A 108 10.68 11.76 -13.94
N GLU A 109 10.43 11.74 -15.25
CA GLU A 109 10.81 10.62 -16.13
C GLU A 109 12.32 10.38 -16.18
N GLU A 110 13.13 11.45 -16.11
CA GLU A 110 14.60 11.35 -16.11
C GLU A 110 15.10 10.49 -14.95
N VAL A 111 14.59 10.73 -13.73
CA VAL A 111 15.00 9.97 -12.54
C VAL A 111 14.47 8.55 -12.59
N THR A 112 13.22 8.34 -13.04
CA THR A 112 12.62 7.00 -13.08
C THR A 112 13.15 6.13 -14.23
N ALA A 113 13.78 6.72 -15.24
CA ALA A 113 14.42 5.99 -16.34
C ALA A 113 15.94 5.77 -16.14
N ALA A 114 16.52 6.35 -15.08
CA ALA A 114 17.94 6.16 -14.77
C ALA A 114 18.24 4.68 -14.46
N ALA A 115 19.38 4.18 -14.93
CA ALA A 115 19.75 2.76 -14.81
C ALA A 115 19.90 2.30 -13.35
N GLU A 116 20.19 3.22 -12.43
CA GLU A 116 20.29 2.97 -11.00
C GLU A 116 18.93 2.77 -10.32
N VAL A 117 17.84 3.13 -10.99
CA VAL A 117 16.45 3.12 -10.48
C VAL A 117 15.53 2.17 -11.26
N ALA A 118 15.85 1.91 -12.54
CA ALA A 118 15.06 1.12 -13.48
C ALA A 118 15.10 -0.41 -13.23
#